data_AF-A0A2P2K3F4-F1
#
_entry.id   AF-A0A2P2K3F4-F1
#
_cell.length_a   1.000
_cell.length_b   1.000
_cell.length_c   1.000
_cell.angle_alpha   90.00
_cell.angle_beta   90.00
_cell.angle_gamma   90.00
#
_symmetry.space_group_name_H-M   'P 1'
#
loop_
_entity.id
_entity.type
_entity.pdbx_description
1 polymer ?
#
loop_
_entity_poly.entity_id
_entity_poly.type
_entity_poly.pdbx_seq_one_letter_code
_entity_poly.pdbx_strand_id
1 'polypeptide(L)'
;MMTGLRAFDTRRPDGQQNLVDWLKPKLSHKRKLKTIMDRRMDGQYSSKAMLQAAEITLKCLESDPRSRPHMKEVVEVLEQIEMIKDKPGGSKSSSRSTHSSSASHRGDQQQRAHNRSPLHSKAA
;
A
#
# COMPACT_ATOMS: atom_id res chain seq x y z
N MET A 1 9.72 -11.85 -11.14
CA MET A 1 10.72 -11.50 -10.10
C MET A 1 10.09 -10.45 -9.19
N MET A 2 10.00 -10.69 -7.87
CA MET A 2 9.21 -9.82 -6.97
C MET A 2 9.97 -8.57 -6.49
N THR A 3 11.26 -8.68 -6.17
CA THR A 3 12.05 -7.59 -5.55
C THR A 3 13.03 -6.92 -6.51
N GLY A 4 13.35 -7.56 -7.65
CA GLY A 4 14.39 -7.09 -8.58
C GLY A 4 15.82 -7.17 -8.02
N LEU A 5 16.01 -7.75 -6.84
CA LEU A 5 17.29 -7.82 -6.13
C LEU A 5 17.97 -9.18 -6.33
N ARG A 6 19.32 -9.16 -6.36
CA ARG A 6 20.12 -10.39 -6.34
C ARG A 6 19.96 -11.13 -5.00
N ALA A 7 19.99 -12.46 -5.06
CA ALA A 7 19.90 -13.34 -3.88
C ALA A 7 21.05 -13.11 -2.89
N PHE A 8 22.27 -12.87 -3.39
CA PHE A 8 23.43 -12.50 -2.60
C PHE A 8 24.13 -11.28 -3.23
N ASP A 9 24.46 -10.27 -2.43
CA ASP A 9 25.17 -9.05 -2.88
C ASP A 9 26.06 -8.50 -1.77
N THR A 10 27.39 -8.66 -1.93
CA THR A 10 28.40 -8.21 -0.94
C THR A 10 28.49 -6.70 -0.80
N ARG A 11 27.93 -5.94 -1.75
CA ARG A 11 27.94 -4.47 -1.73
C ARG A 11 26.82 -3.90 -0.85
N ARG A 12 25.92 -4.74 -0.35
CA ARG A 12 24.87 -4.33 0.60
C ARG A 12 25.43 -4.30 2.02
N PRO A 13 24.82 -3.49 2.92
CA PRO A 13 25.18 -3.49 4.32
C PRO A 13 25.08 -4.88 4.96
N ASP A 14 25.80 -5.07 6.06
CA ASP A 14 25.75 -6.31 6.84
C ASP A 14 24.31 -6.64 7.25
N GLY A 15 23.98 -7.93 7.19
CA GLY A 15 22.61 -8.42 7.39
C GLY A 15 21.65 -8.19 6.21
N GLN A 16 22.09 -7.54 5.12
CA GLN A 16 21.29 -7.37 3.89
C GLN A 16 21.89 -8.06 2.66
N GLN A 17 23.08 -8.63 2.81
CA GLN A 17 23.79 -9.32 1.73
C GLN A 17 23.00 -10.54 1.24
N ASN A 18 22.52 -11.38 2.16
CA ASN A 18 21.58 -12.45 1.87
C ASN A 18 20.16 -11.89 1.80
N LEU A 19 19.54 -12.02 0.62
CA LEU A 19 18.21 -11.51 0.37
C LEU A 19 17.17 -12.19 1.26
N VAL A 20 17.26 -13.50 1.49
CA VAL A 20 16.27 -14.24 2.29
C VAL A 20 16.25 -13.75 3.73
N ASP A 21 17.43 -13.59 4.34
CA ASP A 21 17.57 -13.14 5.73
C ASP A 21 17.00 -11.74 5.91
N TRP A 22 17.23 -10.86 4.93
CA TRP A 22 16.69 -9.50 4.91
C TRP A 22 15.18 -9.45 4.62
N LEU A 23 14.68 -10.35 3.77
CA LEU A 23 13.33 -10.32 3.23
C LEU A 23 12.31 -11.00 4.15
N LYS A 24 12.67 -12.12 4.79
CA LYS A 24 11.80 -12.88 5.72
C LYS A 24 11.04 -11.98 6.72
N PRO A 25 11.69 -11.08 7.50
CA PRO A 25 10.97 -10.22 8.44
C PRO A 25 10.03 -9.21 7.77
N LYS A 26 10.23 -8.90 6.48
CA LYS A 26 9.41 -7.95 5.71
C LYS A 26 8.21 -8.66 5.06
N LEU A 27 8.35 -9.90 4.63
CA LEU A 27 7.27 -10.69 4.02
C LEU A 27 6.10 -10.93 4.98
N SER A 28 6.38 -11.11 6.28
CA SER A 28 5.33 -11.30 7.29
C SER A 28 4.48 -10.05 7.53
N HIS A 29 4.95 -8.87 7.10
CA HIS A 29 4.30 -7.58 7.37
C HIS A 29 3.69 -6.99 6.10
N LYS A 30 2.36 -7.09 5.96
CA LYS A 30 1.60 -6.56 4.81
C LYS A 30 1.93 -5.11 4.43
N ARG A 31 2.21 -4.24 5.42
CA ARG A 31 2.57 -2.83 5.18
C ARG A 31 3.98 -2.67 4.61
N LYS A 32 4.92 -3.55 4.98
CA LYS A 32 6.33 -3.51 4.53
C LYS A 32 6.50 -4.13 3.16
N LEU A 33 5.57 -4.96 2.71
CA LEU A 33 5.61 -5.63 1.41
C LEU A 33 5.77 -4.66 0.22
N LYS A 34 5.07 -3.52 0.21
CA LYS A 34 5.24 -2.52 -0.86
C LYS A 34 6.68 -1.97 -0.94
N THR A 35 7.42 -1.96 0.17
CA THR A 35 8.78 -1.40 0.20
C THR A 35 9.84 -2.32 -0.40
N ILE A 36 9.52 -3.61 -0.57
CA ILE A 36 10.43 -4.63 -1.12
C ILE A 36 10.08 -5.02 -2.54
N MET A 37 8.95 -4.57 -3.06
CA MET A 37 8.56 -4.82 -4.45
C MET A 37 9.54 -4.11 -5.39
N ASP A 38 9.82 -4.73 -6.53
CA ASP A 38 10.61 -4.14 -7.59
C ASP A 38 9.95 -2.80 -8.01
N ARG A 39 10.73 -1.72 -7.97
CA ARG A 39 10.28 -0.39 -8.38
C ARG A 39 9.77 -0.38 -9.82
N ARG A 40 10.29 -1.26 -10.68
CA ARG A 40 9.85 -1.40 -12.07
C ARG A 40 8.45 -1.97 -12.20
N MET A 41 7.91 -2.57 -11.13
CA MET A 41 6.55 -3.11 -11.08
C MET A 41 5.56 -2.16 -10.40
N ASP A 42 6.01 -1.01 -9.89
CA ASP A 42 5.12 -0.10 -9.17
C ASP A 42 3.92 0.32 -10.05
N GLY A 43 2.73 0.35 -9.45
CA GLY A 43 1.48 0.59 -10.16
C GLY A 43 1.02 -0.50 -11.13
N GLN A 44 1.75 -1.61 -11.30
CA GLN A 44 1.42 -2.69 -12.24
C GLN A 44 0.91 -3.98 -11.57
N TYR A 45 0.75 -3.98 -10.25
CA TYR A 45 0.24 -5.13 -9.51
C TYR A 45 -0.91 -4.74 -8.59
N SER A 46 -1.84 -5.67 -8.40
CA SER A 46 -2.89 -5.52 -7.39
C SER A 46 -2.34 -5.80 -5.99
N SER A 47 -2.91 -5.15 -4.97
CA SER A 47 -2.51 -5.43 -3.58
C SER A 47 -2.78 -6.89 -3.20
N LYS A 48 -3.79 -7.53 -3.81
CA LYS A 48 -4.13 -8.93 -3.60
C LYS A 48 -3.07 -9.87 -4.19
N ALA A 49 -2.66 -9.63 -5.44
CA ALA A 49 -1.60 -10.38 -6.11
C ALA A 49 -0.28 -10.31 -5.34
N MET A 50 0.10 -9.12 -4.85
CA MET A 50 1.30 -8.93 -4.02
C MET A 50 1.25 -9.76 -2.74
N LEU A 51 0.11 -9.78 -2.05
CA LEU A 51 -0.04 -10.53 -0.80
C LEU A 51 0.06 -12.03 -1.02
N GLN A 52 -0.57 -12.56 -2.07
CA GLN A 52 -0.49 -13.99 -2.39
C GLN A 52 0.92 -14.39 -2.84
N ALA A 53 1.58 -13.55 -3.66
CA ALA A 53 2.98 -13.78 -4.05
C ALA A 53 3.91 -13.83 -2.82
N ALA A 54 3.68 -12.97 -1.83
CA ALA A 54 4.44 -12.97 -0.59
C ALA A 54 4.19 -14.23 0.24
N GLU A 55 2.94 -14.68 0.31
CA GLU A 55 2.56 -15.88 1.07
C GLU A 55 3.21 -17.14 0.48
N ILE A 56 3.11 -17.35 -0.83
CA ILE A 56 3.74 -18.52 -1.47
C ILE A 56 5.27 -18.44 -1.35
N THR A 57 5.85 -17.23 -1.43
CA THR A 57 7.30 -17.03 -1.20
C THR A 57 7.69 -17.43 0.22
N LEU A 58 6.92 -17.06 1.24
CA LEU A 58 7.19 -17.45 2.63
C LEU A 58 7.14 -18.97 2.81
N LYS A 59 6.10 -19.63 2.29
CA LYS A 59 5.97 -21.09 2.34
C LYS A 59 7.13 -21.81 1.66
N CYS A 60 7.58 -21.32 0.49
CA CYS A 60 8.74 -21.86 -0.20
C CYS A 60 10.06 -21.67 0.57
N LEU A 61 10.16 -20.63 1.41
CA LEU A 61 11.34 -20.31 2.21
C LEU A 61 11.31 -20.93 3.62
N GLU A 62 10.36 -21.81 3.90
CA GLU A 62 10.28 -22.50 5.18
C GLU A 62 11.56 -23.28 5.50
N SER A 63 11.95 -23.23 6.77
CA SER A 63 13.20 -23.86 7.22
C SER A 63 13.07 -25.38 7.13
N ASP A 64 11.91 -25.92 7.50
CA ASP A 64 11.57 -27.32 7.36
C ASP A 64 11.17 -27.64 5.90
N PRO A 65 11.90 -28.53 5.20
CA PRO A 65 11.57 -28.91 3.83
C PRO A 65 10.19 -29.57 3.67
N ARG A 66 9.67 -30.25 4.70
CA ARG A 66 8.36 -30.91 4.65
C ARG A 66 7.20 -29.92 4.69
N SER A 67 7.46 -28.72 5.20
CA SER A 67 6.50 -27.61 5.24
C SER A 67 6.47 -26.80 3.95
N ARG A 68 7.39 -27.07 3.00
CA ARG A 68 7.44 -26.37 1.70
C ARG A 68 6.41 -26.97 0.74
N PRO A 69 5.76 -26.14 -0.09
CA PRO A 69 4.77 -26.60 -1.06
C PRO A 69 5.43 -27.39 -2.19
N HIS A 70 4.69 -28.34 -2.76
CA HIS A 70 5.13 -29.02 -3.97
C HIS A 70 5.09 -28.05 -5.16
N MET A 71 5.94 -28.24 -6.18
CA MET A 71 6.02 -27.30 -7.30
C MET A 71 4.69 -27.19 -8.08
N LYS A 72 3.86 -28.24 -8.04
CA LYS A 72 2.49 -28.22 -8.58
C LYS A 72 1.62 -27.15 -7.90
N GLU A 73 1.62 -27.11 -6.58
CA GLU A 73 0.88 -26.12 -5.78
C GLU A 73 1.43 -24.70 -6.05
N VAL A 74 2.75 -24.57 -6.16
CA VAL A 74 3.38 -23.28 -6.49
C VAL A 74 2.87 -22.75 -7.83
N VAL A 75 2.81 -23.59 -8.87
CA VAL A 75 2.30 -23.20 -10.18
C VAL A 75 0.82 -22.82 -10.12
N GLU A 76 -0.02 -23.62 -9.46
CA GLU A 76 -1.45 -23.33 -9.29
C GLU A 76 -1.67 -21.96 -8.64
N VAL A 77 -0.91 -21.63 -7.59
CA VAL A 77 -0.99 -20.33 -6.92
C VAL A 77 -0.49 -19.20 -7.83
N LEU A 78 0.57 -19.41 -8.60
CA LEU A 78 1.09 -18.41 -9.54
C LEU A 78 0.11 -18.12 -10.68
N GLU A 79 -0.55 -19.13 -11.22
CA GLU A 79 -1.61 -18.98 -12.23
C GLU A 79 -2.80 -18.19 -11.66
N GLN A 80 -3.20 -18.48 -10.42
CA GLN A 80 -4.23 -17.70 -9.73
C GLN A 80 -3.82 -16.23 -9.59
N ILE A 81 -2.55 -15.96 -9.24
CA ILE A 81 -2.03 -14.59 -9.12
C ILE A 81 -2.11 -13.85 -10.46
N GLU A 82 -1.76 -14.50 -11.56
CA GLU A 82 -1.85 -13.93 -12.91
C GLU A 82 -3.30 -13.58 -13.30
N MET A 83 -4.26 -14.39 -12.86
CA MET A 83 -5.69 -14.12 -13.08
C MET A 83 -6.24 -12.95 -12.25
N ILE A 84 -5.51 -12.46 -11.24
CA ILE A 84 -5.91 -11.28 -10.45
C ILE A 84 -5.68 -10.00 -11.28
N LYS A 85 -6.63 -9.76 -12.18
CA LYS A 85 -6.67 -8.60 -13.06
C LYS A 85 -7.45 -7.45 -12.41
N ASP A 86 -6.95 -6.92 -11.31
CA ASP A 86 -7.47 -5.65 -10.80
C ASP A 86 -6.77 -4.50 -11.54
N LYS A 87 -7.57 -3.71 -12.26
CA LYS A 87 -7.17 -2.43 -12.86
C LYS A 87 -6.43 -1.62 -11.78
N PRO A 88 -5.24 -1.06 -12.06
CA PRO A 88 -4.52 -0.25 -11.08
C PRO A 88 -5.48 0.82 -10.59
N GLY A 89 -5.73 0.82 -9.29
CA GLY A 89 -6.72 1.68 -8.66
C GLY A 89 -6.43 3.12 -9.06
N GLY A 90 -7.26 3.66 -9.96
CA GLY A 90 -7.42 5.09 -10.09
C GLY A 90 -7.67 5.63 -8.69
N SER A 91 -6.89 6.64 -8.33
CA SER A 91 -7.03 7.42 -7.12
C SER A 91 -8.49 7.46 -6.68
N LYS A 92 -8.81 6.87 -5.53
CA LYS A 92 -10.05 7.22 -4.84
C LYS A 92 -9.88 8.68 -4.40
N SER A 93 -10.09 9.61 -5.32
CA SER A 93 -10.42 10.98 -4.96
C SER A 93 -11.72 10.87 -4.18
N SER A 94 -11.63 11.10 -2.89
CA SER A 94 -12.77 11.36 -2.02
C SER A 94 -13.50 12.62 -2.50
N SER A 95 -14.29 12.51 -3.57
CA SER A 95 -15.22 13.54 -3.99
C SER A 95 -16.52 13.34 -3.20
N ARG A 96 -16.51 14.00 -2.03
CA ARG A 96 -17.65 14.58 -1.29
C ARG A 96 -19.04 14.07 -1.68
N SER A 97 -19.60 13.25 -0.81
CA SER A 97 -21.04 13.20 -0.59
C SER A 97 -21.51 14.50 0.04
N THR A 98 -22.33 15.27 -0.67
CA THR A 98 -23.26 16.22 -0.05
C THR A 98 -24.57 16.14 -0.80
N HIS A 99 -25.50 15.39 -0.21
CA HIS A 99 -26.92 15.47 -0.49
C HIS A 99 -27.43 16.78 0.11
N SER A 100 -28.14 17.61 -0.65
CA SER A 100 -29.43 18.18 -0.21
C SER A 100 -30.05 19.07 -1.28
N SER A 101 -31.33 18.79 -1.49
CA SER A 101 -32.29 19.40 -2.38
C SER A 101 -32.70 20.82 -1.96
N SER A 102 -33.08 21.58 -2.98
CA SER A 102 -33.86 22.81 -3.00
C SER A 102 -34.89 23.01 -1.88
N ALA A 103 -34.87 24.21 -1.27
CA ALA A 103 -36.08 24.86 -0.74
C ALA A 103 -35.90 26.39 -0.80
N SER A 104 -36.81 27.03 -1.52
CA SER A 104 -37.00 28.48 -1.64
C SER A 104 -37.60 29.05 -0.34
N HIS A 105 -37.16 30.24 0.11
CA HIS A 105 -38.05 31.18 0.79
C HIS A 105 -37.49 32.62 0.77
N ARG A 106 -38.43 33.56 0.57
CA ARG A 106 -38.28 35.00 0.30
C ARG A 106 -38.08 35.85 1.57
N GLY A 107 -37.53 37.06 1.36
CA GLY A 107 -37.69 38.26 2.21
C GLY A 107 -36.65 38.37 3.33
N ASP A 108 -36.26 39.52 3.85
CA ASP A 108 -36.52 40.94 3.59
C ASP A 108 -35.50 41.70 4.49
N GLN A 109 -35.05 42.86 4.03
CA GLN A 109 -34.60 44.05 4.77
C GLN A 109 -33.82 44.01 6.13
N GLN A 110 -32.80 44.89 6.17
CA GLN A 110 -32.58 45.91 7.23
C GLN A 110 -31.47 45.69 8.29
N GLN A 111 -30.39 46.43 8.06
CA GLN A 111 -29.65 47.31 8.99
C GLN A 111 -28.74 46.77 10.12
N ARG A 112 -27.62 47.52 10.21
CA ARG A 112 -26.90 47.97 11.42
C ARG A 112 -26.17 46.85 12.20
N ALA A 113 -24.96 47.00 12.69
CA ALA A 113 -24.14 48.16 13.02
C ALA A 113 -22.83 47.59 13.62
N HIS A 114 -21.71 48.33 13.49
CA HIS A 114 -20.62 48.48 14.50
C HIS A 114 -20.10 47.19 15.19
N ASN A 115 -18.82 46.80 15.19
CA ASN A 115 -17.66 47.59 15.58
C ASN A 115 -16.41 46.67 15.62
N ARG A 116 -15.30 47.16 15.06
CA ARG A 116 -13.91 47.09 15.57
C ARG A 116 -13.25 45.74 15.95
N SER A 117 -12.23 45.35 15.18
CA SER A 117 -10.95 44.79 15.68
C SER A 117 -10.18 45.88 16.48
N PRO A 118 -9.18 45.62 17.37
CA PRO A 118 -7.95 44.89 17.04
C PRO A 118 -7.19 44.15 18.19
N LEU A 119 -6.20 43.35 17.75
CA LEU A 119 -4.87 43.05 18.31
C LEU A 119 -4.55 43.39 19.79
N HIS A 120 -3.99 42.42 20.52
CA HIS A 120 -2.87 42.69 21.44
C HIS A 120 -1.91 41.52 21.59
N SER A 121 -0.67 41.89 21.88
CA SER A 121 0.57 41.13 21.77
C SER A 121 1.21 40.88 23.15
N LYS A 122 1.85 39.71 23.32
CA LYS A 122 3.16 39.44 23.97
C LYS A 122 3.39 39.63 25.51
N ALA A 123 4.34 38.79 25.97
CA ALA A 123 5.19 38.80 27.19
C ALA A 123 4.56 38.20 28.46
N ALA A 124 5.26 37.41 29.30
CA ALA A 124 6.70 37.29 29.55
C ALA A 124 7.16 35.82 29.69
#